data_AF-A0A089LFX2-F1
#
_entry.id   AF-A0A089LFX2-F1
#
_cell.length_a   1.000
_cell.length_b   1.000
_cell.length_c   1.000
_cell.angle_alpha   90.00
_cell.angle_beta   90.00
_cell.angle_gamma   90.00
#
_symmetry.space_group_name_H-M   'P 1'
#
loop_
_entity.id
_entity.type
_entity.pdbx_description
1 polymer ?
#
loop_
_entity_poly.entity_id
_entity_poly.type
_entity_poly.pdbx_seq_one_letter_code
_entity_poly.pdbx_strand_id
1 'polypeptide(L)'
;MLVDSMHEDEMTDRFPAEHVKGQIMAVKFYFVLKVLSKIGVLKILSGFKKFPGFSATISPFSKQTQKLLWRTSFQKKTIAAMHSEFSNVQDGYRKVRGMPATEIPLIVIKSVVVNEFYPGTSEDTKRIIREKLREAANDLKNWSVNGRLVEASGSGHNIHIENPQIVVDSILEILRKALLTKV
;
A
#
# COMPACT_ATOMS: atom_id res chain seq x y z
N MET A 1 -16.05 -5.89 1.34
CA MET A 1 -14.73 -5.40 1.81
C MET A 1 -14.07 -4.64 0.67
N LEU A 2 -13.50 -3.46 0.91
CA LEU A 2 -12.64 -2.77 -0.06
C LEU A 2 -11.20 -3.11 0.32
N VAL A 3 -10.48 -3.79 -0.57
CA VAL A 3 -9.12 -4.26 -0.31
C VAL A 3 -8.20 -3.51 -1.26
N ASP A 4 -7.27 -2.76 -0.68
CA ASP A 4 -6.16 -2.20 -1.45
C ASP A 4 -5.17 -3.33 -1.75
N SER A 5 -4.72 -3.43 -3.01
CA SER A 5 -3.61 -4.31 -3.35
C SER A 5 -2.32 -3.61 -2.88
N MET A 6 -1.99 -3.75 -1.61
CA MET A 6 -0.81 -3.11 -1.04
C MET A 6 0.47 -3.64 -1.71
N HIS A 7 1.52 -2.81 -1.72
CA HIS A 7 2.92 -3.13 -2.10
C HIS A 7 3.55 -4.36 -1.40
N GLU A 8 2.78 -5.00 -0.54
CA GLU A 8 3.21 -6.01 0.40
C GLU A 8 3.07 -7.43 -0.14
N ASP A 9 2.13 -7.66 -1.07
CA ASP A 9 2.10 -8.90 -1.86
C ASP A 9 3.38 -9.03 -2.72
N GLU A 10 4.05 -7.89 -2.94
CA GLU A 10 5.31 -7.75 -3.65
C GLU A 10 6.54 -8.23 -2.86
N MET A 11 6.42 -8.58 -1.57
CA MET A 11 7.51 -9.23 -0.82
C MET A 11 7.39 -10.76 -0.68
N THR A 12 6.49 -11.38 -1.45
CA THR A 12 6.46 -12.84 -1.59
C THR A 12 7.39 -13.31 -2.70
N ASP A 13 7.76 -14.61 -2.73
CA ASP A 13 8.55 -15.24 -3.81
C ASP A 13 7.94 -15.08 -5.22
N ARG A 14 6.72 -14.53 -5.29
CA ARG A 14 6.00 -14.20 -6.51
C ARG A 14 6.68 -13.10 -7.32
N PHE A 15 7.43 -12.19 -6.68
CA PHE A 15 8.04 -11.04 -7.33
C PHE A 15 9.56 -11.21 -7.51
N PRO A 16 10.18 -10.52 -8.49
CA PRO A 16 11.62 -10.63 -8.73
C PRO A 16 12.45 -10.33 -7.48
N ALA A 17 13.56 -11.05 -7.29
CA ALA A 17 14.43 -10.91 -6.12
C ALA A 17 14.95 -9.47 -5.92
N GLU A 18 15.12 -8.70 -6.99
CA GLU A 18 15.50 -7.28 -6.95
C GLU A 18 14.46 -6.43 -6.21
N HIS A 19 13.18 -6.73 -6.42
CA HIS A 19 12.06 -6.05 -5.78
C HIS A 19 11.96 -6.40 -4.29
N VAL A 20 12.15 -7.68 -3.96
CA VAL A 20 12.21 -8.18 -2.57
C VAL A 20 13.40 -7.55 -1.82
N LYS A 21 14.54 -7.36 -2.49
CA LYS A 21 15.74 -6.75 -1.89
C LYS A 21 15.51 -5.29 -1.49
N GLY A 22 14.79 -4.51 -2.31
CA GLY A 22 14.39 -3.14 -1.98
C GLY A 22 13.53 -3.07 -0.71
N GLN A 23 12.61 -4.02 -0.55
CA GLN A 23 11.73 -4.10 0.61
C GLN A 23 12.47 -4.53 1.89
N ILE A 24 13.39 -5.51 1.82
CA ILE A 24 14.27 -5.87 2.95
C ILE A 24 15.10 -4.66 3.40
N MET A 25 15.57 -3.84 2.44
CA MET A 25 16.26 -2.60 2.75
C MET A 25 15.34 -1.58 3.43
N ALA A 26 14.07 -1.49 3.03
CA ALA A 26 13.07 -0.67 3.70
C ALA A 26 12.82 -1.13 5.16
N VAL A 27 12.69 -2.43 5.41
CA VAL A 27 12.56 -2.99 6.78
C VAL A 27 13.74 -2.57 7.65
N LYS A 28 14.97 -2.74 7.15
CA LYS A 28 16.20 -2.33 7.86
C LYS A 28 16.24 -0.82 8.10
N PHE A 29 15.87 -0.03 7.10
CA PHE A 29 15.79 1.43 7.21
C PHE A 29 14.80 1.86 8.30
N TYR A 30 13.57 1.33 8.28
CA TYR A 30 12.56 1.62 9.30
C TYR A 30 12.96 1.10 10.68
N PHE A 31 13.75 0.03 10.78
CA PHE A 31 14.30 -0.44 12.04
C PHE A 31 15.27 0.59 12.63
N VAL A 32 16.18 1.13 11.81
CA VAL A 32 17.09 2.20 12.22
C VAL A 32 16.30 3.44 12.64
N LEU A 33 15.31 3.87 11.84
CA LEU A 33 14.44 4.99 12.21
C LEU A 33 13.72 4.74 13.53
N LYS A 34 13.23 3.51 13.78
CA LYS A 34 12.57 3.13 15.03
C LYS A 34 13.53 3.30 16.22
N VAL A 35 14.78 2.87 16.11
CA VAL A 35 15.79 3.08 17.15
C VAL A 35 16.06 4.58 17.35
N LEU A 36 16.31 5.33 16.28
CA LEU A 36 16.52 6.78 16.33
C LEU A 36 15.34 7.56 16.92
N SER A 37 14.11 7.09 16.68
CA SER A 37 12.90 7.67 17.26
C SER A 37 12.81 7.47 18.77
N LYS A 38 13.30 6.34 19.29
CA LYS A 38 13.30 6.02 20.73
C LYS A 38 14.24 6.94 21.51
N ILE A 39 15.39 7.26 20.92
CA ILE A 39 16.40 8.15 21.53
C ILE A 39 16.16 9.64 21.22
N GLY A 40 15.05 9.97 20.55
CA GLY A 40 14.63 11.36 20.31
C GLY A 40 15.30 12.09 19.14
N VAL A 41 16.25 11.46 18.44
CA VAL A 41 16.97 12.05 17.30
C VAL A 41 16.01 12.52 16.20
N LEU A 42 15.02 11.70 15.83
CA LEU A 42 14.05 12.08 14.81
C LEU A 42 13.14 13.24 15.23
N LYS A 43 12.88 13.41 16.52
CA LYS A 43 12.12 14.55 17.06
C LYS A 43 12.92 15.84 16.93
N ILE A 44 14.23 15.78 17.18
CA ILE A 44 15.15 16.91 17.01
C ILE A 44 15.21 17.29 15.53
N LEU A 45 15.45 16.32 14.64
CA LEU A 45 15.48 16.52 13.19
C LEU A 45 14.18 17.11 12.64
N SER A 46 13.03 16.62 13.13
CA SER A 46 11.71 17.16 12.81
C SER A 46 11.56 18.62 13.27
N GLY A 47 12.03 18.96 14.47
CA GLY A 47 12.03 20.34 14.98
C GLY A 47 12.81 21.31 14.10
N PHE A 48 13.94 20.85 13.52
CA PHE A 48 14.72 21.61 12.55
C PHE A 48 14.22 21.48 11.11
N LYS A 49 13.15 20.71 10.85
CA LYS A 49 12.65 20.38 9.50
C LYS A 49 13.74 19.82 8.58
N LYS A 50 14.64 19.01 9.15
CA LYS A 50 15.78 18.40 8.46
C LYS A 50 15.59 16.90 8.38
N PHE A 51 14.97 16.44 7.30
CA PHE A 51 14.94 15.05 6.92
C PHE A 51 15.03 14.95 5.39
N PRO A 52 15.95 14.15 4.83
CA PRO A 52 16.14 14.07 3.38
C PRO A 52 14.85 13.76 2.63
N GLY A 53 14.56 14.52 1.57
CA GLY A 53 13.38 14.33 0.72
C GLY A 53 12.04 14.79 1.31
N PHE A 54 11.85 14.76 2.63
CA PHE A 54 10.54 14.97 3.24
C PHE A 54 9.94 16.36 2.98
N SER A 55 10.77 17.43 3.03
CA SER A 55 10.30 18.79 2.68
C SER A 55 9.75 18.89 1.26
N ALA A 56 10.40 18.22 0.31
CA ALA A 56 9.96 18.20 -1.09
C ALA A 56 8.69 17.37 -1.24
N THR A 57 8.59 16.22 -0.56
CA THR A 57 7.40 15.36 -0.59
C THR A 57 6.15 16.10 -0.10
N ILE A 58 6.26 16.93 0.94
CA ILE A 58 5.09 17.61 1.52
C ILE A 58 4.81 18.98 0.90
N SER A 59 5.65 19.49 0.00
CA SER A 59 5.51 20.84 -0.57
C SER A 59 4.18 21.10 -1.27
N PRO A 60 3.49 20.12 -1.89
CA PRO A 60 2.19 20.35 -2.52
C PRO A 60 1.06 20.66 -1.52
N PHE A 61 1.20 20.30 -0.25
CA PHE A 61 0.15 20.50 0.75
C PHE A 61 0.12 21.93 1.31
N SER A 62 -1.01 22.32 1.91
CA SER A 62 -1.12 23.60 2.62
C SER A 62 -0.05 23.77 3.72
N LYS A 63 0.32 25.01 4.06
CA LYS A 63 1.29 25.28 5.15
C LYS A 63 0.87 24.66 6.49
N GLN A 64 -0.44 24.62 6.76
CA GLN A 64 -0.99 24.01 7.97
C GLN A 64 -0.79 22.49 7.96
N THR A 65 -1.10 21.83 6.84
CA THR A 65 -0.89 20.39 6.64
C THR A 65 0.59 20.04 6.72
N GLN A 66 1.46 20.82 6.08
CA GLN A 66 2.91 20.62 6.17
C GLN A 66 3.41 20.67 7.62
N LYS A 67 2.96 21.65 8.42
CA LYS A 67 3.32 21.76 9.84
C LYS A 67 2.84 20.55 10.64
N LEU A 68 1.63 20.05 10.34
CA LEU A 68 1.09 18.86 10.99
C LEU A 68 1.93 17.62 10.63
N LEU A 69 2.22 17.41 9.35
CA LEU A 69 3.00 16.28 8.84
C LEU A 69 4.40 16.23 9.48
N TRP A 70 5.09 17.36 9.62
CA TRP A 70 6.36 17.41 10.36
C TRP A 70 6.23 16.95 11.82
N ARG A 71 5.14 17.34 12.51
CA ARG A 71 4.91 17.00 13.92
C ARG A 71 4.50 15.54 14.14
N THR A 72 3.88 14.89 13.16
CA THR A 72 3.31 13.54 13.30
C THR A 72 4.18 12.44 12.68
N SER A 73 4.84 12.70 11.55
CA SER A 73 5.52 11.65 10.76
C SER A 73 6.72 11.03 11.47
N PHE A 74 7.38 11.78 12.35
CA PHE A 74 8.60 11.34 13.05
C PHE A 74 8.36 10.96 14.52
N GLN A 75 7.10 10.81 14.92
CA GLN A 75 6.78 10.35 16.27
C GLN A 75 7.14 8.88 16.45
N LYS A 76 7.59 8.52 17.64
CA LYS A 76 7.93 7.13 18.01
C LYS A 76 6.80 6.14 17.65
N LYS A 77 5.54 6.52 17.87
CA LYS A 77 4.37 5.67 17.55
C LYS A 77 4.23 5.48 16.02
N THR A 78 4.32 6.56 15.25
CA THR A 78 4.24 6.51 13.78
C THR A 78 5.35 5.65 13.18
N ILE A 79 6.61 5.88 13.59
CA ILE A 79 7.74 5.09 13.10
C ILE A 79 7.61 3.60 13.53
N ALA A 80 7.15 3.35 14.75
CA ALA A 80 6.94 1.98 15.21
C ALA A 80 5.82 1.26 14.45
N ALA A 81 4.74 1.96 14.10
CA ALA A 81 3.66 1.45 13.27
C ALA A 81 4.17 1.12 11.86
N MET A 82 4.86 2.05 11.19
CA MET A 82 5.47 1.80 9.88
C MET A 82 6.43 0.61 9.91
N HIS A 83 7.34 0.53 10.89
CA HIS A 83 8.21 -0.65 11.01
C HIS A 83 7.41 -1.95 11.20
N SER A 84 6.36 -1.93 12.02
CA SER A 84 5.52 -3.11 12.27
C SER A 84 4.80 -3.57 11.01
N GLU A 85 4.27 -2.62 10.23
CA GLU A 85 3.65 -2.85 8.93
C GLU A 85 4.63 -3.56 8.00
N PHE A 86 5.79 -2.97 7.71
CA PHE A 86 6.80 -3.60 6.86
C PHE A 86 7.35 -4.95 7.39
N SER A 87 7.35 -5.19 8.71
CA SER A 87 7.96 -6.40 9.29
C SER A 87 7.00 -7.59 9.41
N ASN A 88 5.72 -7.36 9.72
CA ASN A 88 4.79 -8.42 10.16
C ASN A 88 3.79 -8.83 9.08
N VAL A 89 3.74 -8.06 8.01
CA VAL A 89 2.77 -8.18 6.93
C VAL A 89 2.85 -9.51 6.17
N GLN A 90 4.07 -10.03 5.96
CA GLN A 90 4.28 -11.29 5.23
C GLN A 90 3.62 -12.50 5.91
N ASP A 91 3.71 -12.57 7.23
CA ASP A 91 3.09 -13.65 8.01
C ASP A 91 1.56 -13.55 7.98
N GLY A 92 1.03 -12.32 7.94
CA GLY A 92 -0.39 -12.06 7.72
C GLY A 92 -0.87 -12.63 6.39
N TYR A 93 -0.23 -12.24 5.28
CA TYR A 93 -0.60 -12.72 3.94
C TYR A 93 -0.49 -14.23 3.79
N ARG A 94 0.57 -14.86 4.33
CA ARG A 94 0.72 -16.32 4.30
C ARG A 94 -0.45 -17.04 4.98
N LYS A 95 -0.93 -16.53 6.12
CA LYS A 95 -2.06 -17.11 6.84
C LYS A 95 -3.38 -16.94 6.08
N VAL A 96 -3.59 -15.79 5.42
CA VAL A 96 -4.85 -15.50 4.73
C VAL A 96 -4.94 -16.20 3.37
N ARG A 97 -3.82 -16.41 2.65
CA ARG A 97 -3.81 -17.10 1.35
C ARG A 97 -4.33 -18.54 1.38
N GLY A 98 -4.24 -19.22 2.53
CA GLY A 98 -4.76 -20.57 2.72
C GLY A 98 -6.22 -20.63 3.16
N MET A 99 -6.87 -19.48 3.37
CA MET A 99 -8.25 -19.45 3.85
C MET A 99 -9.22 -19.76 2.70
N PRO A 100 -10.33 -20.46 2.98
CA PRO A 100 -11.36 -20.70 1.98
C PRO A 100 -12.02 -19.39 1.55
N ALA A 101 -12.53 -19.37 0.31
CA ALA A 101 -13.32 -18.25 -0.18
C ALA A 101 -14.56 -18.04 0.70
N THR A 102 -14.94 -16.78 0.85
CA THR A 102 -16.10 -16.35 1.65
C THR A 102 -17.27 -15.96 0.76
N GLU A 103 -18.45 -15.75 1.35
CA GLU A 103 -19.61 -15.21 0.63
C GLU A 103 -19.70 -13.68 0.71
N ILE A 104 -18.84 -13.05 1.51
CA ILE A 104 -18.84 -11.60 1.74
C ILE A 104 -18.55 -10.89 0.41
N PRO A 105 -19.41 -9.96 -0.05
CA PRO A 105 -19.16 -9.22 -1.28
C PRO A 105 -17.79 -8.53 -1.30
N LEU A 106 -17.03 -8.79 -2.37
CA LEU A 106 -15.67 -8.29 -2.55
C LEU A 106 -15.53 -7.62 -3.93
N ILE A 107 -15.00 -6.41 -3.92
CA ILE A 107 -14.60 -5.72 -5.15
C ILE A 107 -13.13 -5.38 -4.99
N VAL A 108 -12.32 -5.92 -5.88
CA VAL A 108 -10.90 -5.57 -6.01
C VAL A 108 -10.82 -4.51 -7.09
N ILE A 109 -10.26 -3.35 -6.75
CA ILE A 109 -10.02 -2.26 -7.71
C ILE A 109 -8.52 -2.25 -7.97
N LYS A 110 -8.10 -2.44 -9.21
CA LYS A 110 -6.69 -2.39 -9.59
C LYS A 110 -6.39 -1.21 -10.50
N SER A 111 -5.19 -0.66 -10.38
CA SER A 111 -4.69 0.35 -11.30
C SER A 111 -4.40 -0.28 -12.67
N VAL A 112 -4.51 0.55 -13.70
CA VAL A 112 -4.06 0.19 -15.06
C VAL A 112 -2.67 0.74 -15.33
N VAL A 113 -2.35 1.91 -14.75
CA VAL A 113 -1.06 2.55 -14.90
C VAL A 113 -0.11 2.04 -13.81
N VAL A 114 0.95 1.33 -14.20
CA VAL A 114 2.01 0.88 -13.29
C VAL A 114 3.34 1.32 -13.88
N ASN A 115 3.78 2.51 -13.44
CA ASN A 115 4.96 3.20 -13.98
C ASN A 115 5.97 3.62 -12.90
N GLU A 116 5.63 3.45 -11.62
CA GLU A 116 6.50 3.77 -10.50
C GLU A 116 7.41 2.57 -10.22
N PHE A 117 8.64 2.64 -10.72
CA PHE A 117 9.66 1.60 -10.51
C PHE A 117 10.92 2.23 -9.92
N TYR A 118 11.70 1.44 -9.20
CA TYR A 118 12.97 1.89 -8.65
C TYR A 118 13.93 2.30 -9.81
N PRO A 119 14.71 3.40 -9.68
CA PRO A 119 15.68 3.78 -10.69
C PRO A 119 16.65 2.64 -11.03
N GLY A 120 16.84 2.37 -12.31
CA GLY A 120 17.70 1.27 -12.79
C GLY A 120 17.00 -0.08 -12.93
N THR A 121 15.70 -0.19 -12.65
CA THR A 121 14.93 -1.42 -12.92
C THR A 121 14.85 -1.70 -14.42
N SER A 122 15.25 -2.91 -14.83
CA SER A 122 15.23 -3.34 -16.24
C SER A 122 13.79 -3.43 -16.78
N GLU A 123 13.61 -3.29 -18.10
CA GLU A 123 12.28 -3.42 -18.72
C GLU A 123 11.67 -4.82 -18.55
N ASP A 124 12.49 -5.87 -18.53
CA ASP A 124 12.03 -7.23 -18.25
C ASP A 124 11.52 -7.36 -16.80
N THR A 125 12.27 -6.82 -15.83
CA THR A 125 11.83 -6.79 -14.43
C THR A 125 10.52 -6.00 -14.28
N LYS A 126 10.39 -4.84 -14.96
CA LYS A 126 9.16 -4.05 -14.97
C LYS A 126 7.98 -4.83 -15.54
N ARG A 127 8.18 -5.54 -16.65
CA ARG A 127 7.14 -6.38 -17.27
C ARG A 127 6.68 -7.47 -16.30
N ILE A 128 7.61 -8.16 -15.64
CA ILE A 128 7.29 -9.20 -14.65
C ILE A 128 6.50 -8.61 -13.49
N ILE A 129 6.92 -7.47 -12.94
CA ILE A 129 6.19 -6.80 -11.83
C ILE A 129 4.74 -6.50 -12.23
N ARG A 130 4.51 -5.93 -13.42
CA ARG A 130 3.16 -5.64 -13.92
C ARG A 130 2.31 -6.90 -14.05
N GLU A 131 2.90 -7.98 -14.55
CA GLU A 131 2.23 -9.28 -14.66
C GLU A 131 1.84 -9.81 -13.28
N LYS A 132 2.76 -9.77 -12.31
CA LYS A 132 2.50 -10.24 -10.94
C LYS A 132 1.45 -9.44 -10.20
N LEU A 133 1.43 -8.11 -10.38
CA LEU A 133 0.35 -7.26 -9.86
C LEU A 133 -1.01 -7.63 -10.44
N ARG A 134 -1.06 -7.94 -11.75
CA ARG A 134 -2.28 -8.41 -12.40
C ARG A 134 -2.73 -9.77 -11.85
N GLU A 135 -1.81 -10.71 -11.68
CA GLU A 135 -2.15 -12.01 -11.11
C GLU A 135 -2.65 -11.87 -9.66
N ALA A 136 -1.98 -11.05 -8.83
CA ALA A 136 -2.37 -10.80 -7.45
C ALA A 136 -3.80 -10.24 -7.33
N ALA A 137 -4.14 -9.26 -8.16
CA ALA A 137 -5.50 -8.72 -8.19
C ALA A 137 -6.54 -9.76 -8.63
N ASN A 138 -6.15 -10.69 -9.52
CA ASN A 138 -7.03 -11.80 -9.90
C ASN A 138 -7.20 -12.83 -8.79
N ASP A 139 -6.15 -13.13 -8.03
CA ASP A 139 -6.24 -14.07 -6.91
C ASP A 139 -7.11 -13.50 -5.79
N LEU A 140 -6.93 -12.20 -5.47
CA LEU A 140 -7.71 -11.52 -4.45
C LEU A 140 -9.21 -11.56 -4.76
N LYS A 141 -9.61 -11.40 -6.02
CA LYS A 141 -11.04 -11.46 -6.37
C LYS A 141 -11.64 -12.83 -6.02
N ASN A 142 -10.85 -13.90 -6.07
CA ASN A 142 -11.31 -15.26 -5.83
C ASN A 142 -11.45 -15.58 -4.32
N TRP A 143 -11.09 -14.66 -3.42
CA TRP A 143 -11.33 -14.82 -1.98
C TRP A 143 -12.81 -14.64 -1.58
N SER A 144 -13.64 -14.28 -2.54
CA SER A 144 -15.08 -14.29 -2.41
C SER A 144 -15.71 -14.98 -3.61
N VAL A 145 -16.72 -15.81 -3.38
CA VAL A 145 -17.55 -16.36 -4.47
C VAL A 145 -18.33 -15.26 -5.21
N ASN A 146 -18.53 -14.11 -4.54
CA ASN A 146 -19.15 -12.90 -5.09
C ASN A 146 -18.11 -11.85 -5.49
N GLY A 147 -16.86 -12.26 -5.64
CA GLY A 147 -15.74 -11.38 -5.92
C GLY A 147 -15.71 -10.90 -7.37
N ARG A 148 -15.41 -9.61 -7.55
CA ARG A 148 -15.16 -9.04 -8.88
C ARG A 148 -13.90 -8.20 -8.90
N LEU A 149 -13.29 -8.10 -10.09
CA LEU A 149 -12.17 -7.22 -10.37
C LEU A 149 -12.65 -6.05 -11.22
N VAL A 150 -12.27 -4.84 -10.83
CA VAL A 150 -12.54 -3.59 -11.55
C VAL A 150 -11.20 -2.92 -11.89
N GLU A 151 -11.04 -2.48 -13.12
CA GLU A 151 -9.84 -1.77 -13.58
C GLU A 151 -10.07 -0.26 -13.57
N ALA A 152 -9.27 0.47 -12.79
CA ALA A 152 -9.27 1.93 -12.77
C ALA A 152 -8.44 2.48 -13.93
N SER A 153 -9.09 2.64 -15.08
CA SER A 153 -8.47 3.20 -16.28
C SER A 153 -7.93 4.61 -16.02
N GLY A 154 -6.71 4.87 -16.49
CA GLY A 154 -6.05 6.17 -16.29
C GLY A 154 -5.51 6.43 -14.88
N SER A 155 -5.70 5.51 -13.93
CA SER A 155 -5.19 5.63 -12.57
C SER A 155 -3.93 4.79 -12.34
N GLY A 156 -2.99 5.39 -11.61
CA GLY A 156 -1.80 4.83 -11.01
C GLY A 156 -2.05 4.31 -9.59
N HIS A 157 -1.05 4.45 -8.72
CA HIS A 157 -1.07 3.85 -7.37
C HIS A 157 -2.18 4.42 -6.48
N ASN A 158 -2.49 5.72 -6.63
CA ASN A 158 -3.43 6.42 -5.75
C ASN A 158 -4.81 6.56 -6.41
N ILE A 159 -5.44 5.43 -6.76
CA ILE A 159 -6.76 5.39 -7.44
C ILE A 159 -7.81 6.24 -6.71
N HIS A 160 -7.80 6.22 -5.37
CA HIS A 160 -8.75 6.98 -4.54
C HIS A 160 -8.62 8.51 -4.67
N ILE A 161 -7.47 9.01 -5.13
CA ILE A 161 -7.25 10.43 -5.42
C ILE A 161 -7.52 10.72 -6.91
N GLU A 162 -7.06 9.84 -7.79
CA GLU A 162 -7.06 10.09 -9.24
C GLU A 162 -8.41 9.77 -9.90
N ASN A 163 -9.11 8.76 -9.39
CA ASN A 163 -10.44 8.36 -9.85
C ASN A 163 -11.32 8.00 -8.63
N PRO A 164 -11.67 8.99 -7.80
CA PRO A 164 -12.46 8.76 -6.58
C PRO A 164 -13.84 8.14 -6.88
N GLN A 165 -14.41 8.41 -8.06
CA GLN A 165 -15.74 7.93 -8.42
C GLN A 165 -15.81 6.40 -8.49
N ILE A 166 -14.77 5.72 -9.03
CA ILE A 166 -14.75 4.25 -9.11
C ILE A 166 -14.77 3.59 -7.72
N VAL A 167 -14.18 4.26 -6.73
CA VAL A 167 -14.18 3.82 -5.34
C VAL A 167 -15.57 4.00 -4.73
N VAL A 168 -16.18 5.18 -4.92
CA VAL A 168 -17.55 5.47 -4.45
C VAL A 168 -18.56 4.49 -5.05
N ASP A 169 -18.53 4.27 -6.36
CA ASP A 169 -19.44 3.37 -7.05
C ASP A 169 -19.29 1.93 -6.56
N SER A 170 -18.05 1.48 -6.33
CA SER A 170 -17.76 0.16 -5.78
C SER A 170 -18.30 0.01 -4.34
N ILE A 171 -18.15 1.02 -3.50
CA ILE A 171 -18.70 1.02 -2.14
C ILE A 171 -20.24 0.94 -2.20
N LEU A 172 -20.88 1.77 -3.03
CA LEU A 172 -22.33 1.76 -3.18
C LEU A 172 -22.85 0.41 -3.69
N GLU A 173 -22.14 -0.25 -4.60
CA GLU A 173 -22.49 -1.58 -5.07
C GLU A 173 -22.42 -2.63 -3.95
N ILE A 174 -21.36 -2.64 -3.15
CA ILE A 174 -21.24 -3.55 -2.01
C ILE A 174 -22.38 -3.33 -1.02
N LEU A 175 -22.71 -2.07 -0.71
CA LEU A 175 -23.79 -1.74 0.22
C LEU A 175 -25.15 -2.22 -0.30
N ARG A 176 -25.44 -2.02 -1.58
CA ARG A 176 -26.67 -2.54 -2.21
C ARG A 176 -26.75 -4.05 -2.11
N LYS A 177 -25.66 -4.77 -2.43
CA LYS A 177 -25.60 -6.23 -2.32
C LYS A 177 -25.84 -6.70 -0.89
N ALA A 178 -25.17 -6.09 0.08
CA ALA A 178 -25.29 -6.45 1.50
C ALA A 178 -26.67 -6.14 2.09
N LEU A 179 -27.36 -5.12 1.61
CA LEU A 179 -28.73 -4.79 2.02
C LEU A 179 -29.75 -5.78 1.44
N LEU A 180 -29.52 -6.29 0.22
CA LEU A 180 -30.39 -7.28 -0.42
C LEU A 180 -30.24 -8.69 0.17
N THR A 181 -29.12 -9.01 0.81
CA THR A 181 -28.91 -10.32 1.47
C THR A 181 -29.58 -10.42 2.85
N LYS A 182 -30.15 -9.32 3.36
CA LYS A 182 -30.85 -9.28 4.67
C LYS A 182 -32.37 -9.54 4.56
N VAL A 183 -32.85 -10.01 3.42
CA VAL A 183 -34.26 -10.39 3.19
C VAL A 183 -34.38 -11.91 3.09
#